data_AF-A0A9D6USL7-F1
#
_entry.id   AF-A0A9D6USL7-F1
#
_cell.length_a   1.000
_cell.length_b   1.000
_cell.length_c   1.000
_cell.angle_alpha   90.00
_cell.angle_beta   90.00
_cell.angle_gamma   90.00
#
_symmetry.space_group_name_H-M   'P 1'
#
loop_
_entity.id
_entity.type
_entity.pdbx_description
1 polymer ?
#
loop_
_entity_poly.entity_id
_entity_poly.type
_entity_poly.pdbx_seq_one_letter_code
_entity_poly.pdbx_strand_id
1 'polypeptide(L)' 'MKAIRLLLPVAALLVAFVTTSFATIEIGKKEKKGCPTCHEKGKATKEDPLLNAVGKYYKEKKTLEGAPAK' A
#
# COMPACT_ATOMS: atom_id res chain seq x y z
N MET A 1 -31.86 -2.92 -22.04
CA MET A 1 -30.70 -3.85 -22.11
C MET A 1 -29.34 -3.17 -22.31
N LYS A 2 -29.22 -2.05 -23.05
CA LYS A 2 -27.92 -1.36 -23.26
C LYS A 2 -27.35 -0.68 -22.00
N ALA A 3 -28.20 -0.09 -21.16
CA ALA A 3 -27.76 0.59 -19.92
C ALA A 3 -27.15 -0.35 -18.87
N ILE A 4 -27.71 -1.56 -18.71
CA ILE A 4 -27.19 -2.60 -17.79
C ILE A 4 -25.80 -3.08 -18.21
N ARG A 5 -25.56 -3.19 -19.53
CA ARG A 5 -24.24 -3.59 -20.07
C ARG A 5 -23.17 -2.52 -19.85
N LEU A 6 -23.55 -1.25 -19.68
CA LEU A 6 -22.63 -0.16 -19.39
C LEU A 6 -22.41 0.02 -17.87
N LEU A 7 -23.43 -0.24 -17.06
CA LEU A 7 -23.37 -0.14 -15.59
C LEU A 7 -22.43 -1.18 -14.96
N LEU A 8 -22.39 -2.40 -15.49
CA LEU A 8 -21.55 -3.48 -14.95
C LEU A 8 -20.04 -3.18 -14.98
N PRO A 9 -19.44 -2.74 -16.11
CA PRO A 9 -18.01 -2.38 -16.13
C PRO A 9 -17.69 -1.12 -15.32
N VAL A 10 -18.62 -0.14 -15.27
CA VAL A 10 -18.44 1.08 -14.46
C VAL A 10 -18.44 0.75 -12.96
N ALA A 11 -19.37 -0.11 -12.51
CA ALA A 11 -19.40 -0.58 -11.14
C ALA A 11 -18.14 -1.39 -10.80
N ALA A 12 -17.65 -2.24 -11.71
CA ALA A 12 -16.42 -3.01 -11.51
C ALA A 12 -15.18 -2.10 -11.40
N LEU A 13 -15.09 -1.04 -12.21
CA LEU A 13 -14.02 -0.04 -12.14
C LEU A 13 -14.04 0.74 -10.82
N LEU A 14 -15.23 1.11 -10.33
CA LEU A 14 -15.36 1.78 -9.04
C LEU A 14 -14.94 0.87 -7.88
N VAL A 15 -15.29 -0.42 -7.91
CA VAL A 15 -14.86 -1.39 -6.89
C VAL A 15 -13.34 -1.60 -6.94
N ALA A 16 -12.73 -1.65 -8.13
CA ALA A 16 -11.28 -1.80 -8.28
C ALA A 16 -10.49 -0.58 -7.76
N PHE A 17 -11.06 0.63 -7.82
CA PHE A 17 -10.41 1.85 -7.33
C PHE A 17 -10.33 1.93 -5.79
N VAL A 18 -11.15 1.14 -5.09
CA VAL A 18 -11.21 1.11 -3.61
C VAL A 18 -10.15 0.16 -3.01
N THR A 19 -9.25 -0.44 -3.81
CA THR A 19 -8.09 -1.14 -3.23
C THR A 19 -7.13 -0.11 -2.63
N THR A 20 -7.30 0.15 -1.34
CA THR A 20 -6.68 1.24 -0.60
C THR A 20 -5.17 1.07 -0.51
N SER A 21 -4.43 2.01 -1.09
CA SER A 21 -3.03 2.27 -0.74
C SER A 21 -2.97 2.80 0.69
N PHE A 22 -2.45 2.01 1.62
CA PHE A 22 -2.35 2.37 3.05
C PHE A 22 -1.25 3.40 3.36
N ALA A 23 -0.36 3.66 2.40
CA ALA A 23 0.67 4.67 2.51
C ALA A 23 0.14 6.02 2.00
N THR A 24 -0.19 6.93 2.91
CA THR A 24 -0.58 8.31 2.58
C THR A 24 0.65 9.22 2.51
N ILE A 25 0.52 10.35 1.81
CA ILE A 25 1.56 11.39 1.75
C ILE A 25 1.93 11.89 3.15
N GLU A 26 0.97 11.94 4.07
CA GLU A 26 1.19 12.35 5.46
C GLU A 26 2.12 11.41 6.22
N ILE A 27 1.97 10.10 6.01
CA ILE A 27 2.89 9.09 6.59
C ILE A 27 4.30 9.28 6.03
N GLY A 28 4.42 9.49 4.71
CA GLY A 28 5.71 9.75 4.07
C GLY A 28 6.40 11.01 4.62
N LYS A 29 5.64 12.08 4.85
CA LYS A 29 6.15 13.34 5.44
C LYS A 29 6.56 13.20 6.90
N LYS A 30 5.83 12.40 7.68
CA LYS A 30 6.10 12.16 9.09
C LYS A 30 7.39 11.36 9.29
N GLU A 31 7.52 10.27 8.56
CA GLU A 31 8.60 9.31 8.82
C GLU A 31 9.91 9.68 8.10
N LYS A 32 9.84 10.38 6.97
CA LYS A 32 11.00 10.80 6.15
C LYS A 32 11.99 9.65 5.85
N LYS A 33 11.52 8.41 5.88
CA LYS A 33 12.33 7.23 5.56
C LYS A 33 12.36 7.02 4.05
N GLY A 34 13.51 6.59 3.54
CA GLY A 34 13.64 6.31 2.11
C GLY A 34 12.82 5.10 1.68
N CYS A 35 12.52 5.02 0.38
CA CYS A 35 11.89 3.84 -0.23
C CYS A 35 12.49 2.48 0.19
N PRO A 36 13.83 2.31 0.36
CA PRO A 36 14.40 1.02 0.77
C PRO A 36 14.02 0.56 2.19
N THR A 37 13.43 1.42 3.01
CA THR A 37 12.91 1.04 4.33
C THR A 37 11.72 0.08 4.21
N CYS A 38 10.93 0.20 3.14
CA CYS A 38 9.75 -0.63 2.92
C CYS A 38 9.89 -1.54 1.68
N HIS A 39 10.68 -1.13 0.69
CA HIS A 39 10.84 -1.86 -0.57
C HIS A 39 12.23 -2.46 -0.70
N GLU A 40 12.32 -3.76 -0.94
CA GLU A 40 13.58 -4.33 -1.42
C GLU A 40 13.97 -3.73 -2.79
N LYS A 41 15.23 -3.30 -2.97
CA LYS A 41 15.74 -2.89 -4.28
C LYS A 41 15.52 -4.03 -5.29
N GLY A 42 14.72 -3.75 -6.33
CA GLY A 42 14.44 -4.68 -7.43
C GLY A 42 13.21 -5.58 -7.25
N LYS A 43 12.55 -5.57 -6.08
CA LYS A 43 11.30 -6.33 -5.84
C LYS A 43 10.31 -5.52 -5.01
N ALA A 44 9.75 -4.47 -5.60
CA ALA A 44 8.67 -3.71 -4.98
C ALA A 44 7.30 -4.34 -5.29
N THR A 45 7.11 -5.62 -4.98
CA THR A 45 5.80 -6.29 -5.14
C THR A 45 5.12 -6.48 -3.78
N LYS A 46 3.79 -6.59 -3.78
CA LYS A 46 3.00 -6.82 -2.56
C LYS A 46 3.32 -8.17 -1.89
N GLU A 47 3.95 -9.08 -2.61
CA GLU A 47 4.42 -10.36 -2.07
C GLU A 47 5.72 -10.24 -1.27
N ASP A 48 6.39 -9.07 -1.31
CA ASP A 48 7.59 -8.81 -0.52
C ASP A 48 7.28 -9.00 0.98
N PRO A 49 7.87 -10.01 1.65
CA PRO A 49 7.66 -10.27 3.07
C PRO A 49 8.06 -9.07 3.93
N LEU A 50 9.09 -8.32 3.51
CA LEU A 50 9.59 -7.14 4.21
C LEU A 50 8.54 -6.04 4.22
N LEU A 51 7.91 -5.76 3.08
CA LEU A 51 6.86 -4.76 2.94
C LEU A 51 5.67 -5.06 3.87
N ASN A 52 5.28 -6.34 3.97
CA ASN A 52 4.21 -6.77 4.87
C ASN A 52 4.60 -6.68 6.35
N ALA A 53 5.84 -7.03 6.70
CA ALA A 53 6.35 -6.95 8.07
C ALA A 53 6.47 -5.50 8.56
N VAL A 54 7.06 -4.62 7.75
CA VAL A 54 7.19 -3.18 8.04
C VAL A 54 5.81 -2.53 8.14
N GLY A 55 4.87 -2.91 7.26
CA GLY A 55 3.48 -2.44 7.33
C GLY A 55 2.76 -2.84 8.62
N LYS A 56 2.93 -4.09 9.09
CA LYS A 56 2.40 -4.55 10.38
C LYS A 56 3.03 -3.79 11.55
N TYR A 57 4.37 -3.66 11.56
CA TYR A 57 5.09 -2.91 12.59
C TYR A 57 4.59 -1.46 12.69
N TYR A 58 4.43 -0.78 11.55
CA TYR A 58 3.93 0.59 11.51
C TYR A 58 2.48 0.69 12.01
N LYS A 59 1.62 -0.30 11.73
CA LYS A 59 0.24 -0.32 12.23
C LYS A 59 0.19 -0.39 13.76
N GLU A 60 1.12 -1.13 14.38
CA GLU A 60 1.19 -1.30 15.84
C GLU A 60 1.91 -0.15 16.54
N LYS A 61 3.06 0.27 16.02
CA LYS A 61 3.96 1.23 16.66
C LYS A 61 3.76 2.67 16.19
N LYS A 62 3.09 2.87 15.06
CA LYS A 62 2.91 4.18 14.38
C LYS A 62 4.23 4.93 14.15
N THR A 63 5.33 4.19 14.01
CA THR A 63 6.67 4.67 13.69
C THR A 63 7.38 3.63 12.83
N LEU A 64 8.28 4.08 11.95
CA LEU A 64 9.20 3.22 11.20
C LEU A 64 10.55 3.08 11.92
N GLU A 65 10.71 3.66 13.11
CA GLU A 65 11.90 3.50 13.94
C GLU A 65 11.94 2.10 14.56
N GLY A 66 13.02 1.37 14.28
CA GLY A 66 13.16 -0.03 14.70
C GLY A 66 12.31 -1.02 13.87
N ALA A 67 11.73 -0.57 12.75
CA ALA A 67 11.04 -1.47 11.83
C ALA A 67 12.01 -2.55 11.32
N PRO A 68 11.51 -3.78 11.05
CA PRO A 68 12.33 -4.88 10.56
C PRO A 68 13.03 -4.45 9.27
N ALA A 69 14.36 -4.42 9.32
CA ALA A 69 15.22 -4.25 8.16
C ALA A 69 15.60 -5.62 7.60
N LYS A 70 16.05 -5.66 6.33
CA LYS A 70 16.75 -6.83 5.82
C LYS A 70 17.99 -7.15 6.65
#